data_AF-A0A7S4HRQ2-F1
#
_entry.id   AF-A0A7S4HRQ2-F1
#
_cell.length_a   1.000
_cell.length_b   1.000
_cell.length_c   1.000
_cell.angle_alpha   90.00
_cell.angle_beta   90.00
_cell.angle_gamma   90.00
#
_symmetry.space_group_name_H-M   'P 1'
#
loop_
_entity.id
_entity.type
_entity.pdbx_description
1 polymer ?
#
loop_
_entity_poly.entity_id
_entity_poly.type
_entity_poly.pdbx_seq_one_letter_code
_entity_poly.pdbx_strand_id
1 'polypeptide(L)'
;MPSRNRGGKGSRKTKGAKGGRRRSEYQRSSSKSVLSRLKENDPTLTIFRQNNKRIGRGKCGGENDPRLVEFFHALSSNTNVIKAELGGNFFGHTRIYSARGRLIQEQFAQSLAHHPSICEVYLWNNDISCWGAKQFAKALCENTTLKKLDLSMNNICDEGALALANAMKHNTTLEELNLYGNDISPVGCKAFVDVLRSKENVTAKKLNIGGQRRLLGFNKYESEINAVIASIHVERLIIHGELPNWDLYPAAFCRMASCCTLDSVYTLVRERADLIG
;
A
#
# COMPACT_ATOMS: atom_id res chain seq x y z
N MET A 1 12.70 -83.18 -31.02
CA MET A 1 13.99 -83.15 -31.75
C MET A 1 13.72 -82.61 -33.14
N PRO A 2 14.59 -81.80 -33.79
CA PRO A 2 15.83 -81.17 -33.30
C PRO A 2 15.82 -79.61 -33.33
N SER A 3 16.75 -78.99 -32.57
CA SER A 3 17.65 -77.84 -32.89
C SER A 3 17.11 -76.59 -33.64
N ARG A 4 17.50 -75.32 -33.42
CA ARG A 4 18.71 -74.61 -32.96
C ARG A 4 18.26 -73.16 -32.61
N ASN A 5 18.94 -72.27 -31.87
CA ASN A 5 20.15 -72.28 -31.03
C ASN A 5 20.01 -71.13 -29.97
N ARG A 6 21.00 -70.89 -29.09
CA ARG A 6 21.09 -69.68 -28.23
C ARG A 6 22.33 -68.84 -28.57
N GLY A 7 22.14 -67.55 -28.88
CA GLY A 7 23.22 -66.55 -29.01
C GLY A 7 23.41 -65.75 -27.72
N GLY A 8 24.67 -65.50 -27.31
CA GLY A 8 25.03 -65.02 -25.97
C GLY A 8 25.05 -63.49 -25.75
N LYS A 9 25.16 -63.12 -24.47
CA LYS A 9 25.30 -61.75 -23.95
C LYS A 9 26.72 -61.20 -24.17
N GLY A 10 26.88 -59.88 -24.32
CA GLY A 10 28.15 -59.24 -23.93
C GLY A 10 28.45 -57.84 -24.48
N SER A 11 28.09 -56.78 -23.75
CA SER A 11 28.65 -55.42 -23.98
C SER A 11 28.71 -54.56 -22.71
N ARG A 12 29.82 -54.74 -21.98
CA ARG A 12 30.57 -53.80 -21.12
C ARG A 12 29.83 -52.61 -20.46
N LYS A 13 29.75 -52.67 -19.12
CA LYS A 13 29.63 -51.48 -18.25
C LYS A 13 30.89 -50.62 -18.35
N THR A 14 30.78 -49.34 -18.67
CA THR A 14 31.84 -48.35 -18.42
C THR A 14 31.60 -47.65 -17.07
N LYS A 15 32.63 -47.62 -16.22
CA LYS A 15 32.58 -46.96 -14.91
C LYS A 15 32.87 -45.46 -15.07
N GLY A 16 31.83 -44.62 -15.05
CA GLY A 16 31.98 -43.17 -14.89
C GLY A 16 32.17 -42.80 -13.42
N ALA A 17 33.31 -42.20 -13.06
CA ALA A 17 33.61 -41.85 -11.68
C ALA A 17 32.67 -40.75 -11.14
N LYS A 18 32.03 -41.00 -9.98
CA LYS A 18 31.32 -39.96 -9.23
C LYS A 18 32.34 -39.05 -8.54
N GLY A 19 32.87 -38.08 -9.30
CA GLY A 19 33.68 -36.99 -8.77
C GLY A 19 32.86 -36.14 -7.81
N GLY A 20 32.92 -36.45 -6.52
CA GLY A 20 32.27 -35.69 -5.47
C GLY A 20 32.88 -34.29 -5.36
N ARG A 21 32.27 -33.30 -6.02
CA ARG A 21 32.54 -31.88 -5.73
C ARG A 21 32.03 -31.56 -4.32
N ARG A 22 32.88 -31.82 -3.31
CA ARG A 22 32.84 -31.11 -2.03
C ARG A 22 33.03 -29.62 -2.33
N ARG A 23 31.94 -28.90 -2.60
CA ARG A 23 31.95 -27.43 -2.55
C ARG A 23 32.32 -27.05 -1.12
N SER A 24 33.42 -26.33 -0.98
CA SER A 24 33.90 -25.86 0.31
C SER A 24 32.84 -25.02 0.99
N GLU A 25 32.62 -25.25 2.29
CA GLU A 25 31.68 -24.46 3.10
C GLU A 25 32.11 -22.98 3.22
N TYR A 26 33.34 -22.67 2.82
CA TYR A 26 33.90 -21.33 2.72
C TYR A 26 33.28 -20.42 1.63
N GLN A 27 32.42 -20.96 0.74
CA GLN A 27 31.62 -20.15 -0.20
C GLN A 27 30.15 -19.98 0.23
N ARG A 28 29.79 -20.34 1.47
CA ARG A 28 28.42 -20.15 2.02
C ARG A 28 28.15 -18.78 2.64
N SER A 29 29.04 -17.79 2.47
CA SER A 29 28.70 -16.37 2.65
C SER A 29 27.82 -15.85 1.49
N SER A 30 26.70 -16.55 1.26
CA SER A 30 25.62 -16.07 0.41
C SER A 30 24.76 -15.15 1.24
N SER A 31 24.66 -13.87 0.87
CA SER A 31 23.76 -12.91 1.51
C SER A 31 22.38 -13.54 1.70
N LYS A 32 21.87 -13.52 2.94
CA LYS A 32 20.58 -14.13 3.28
C LYS A 32 19.48 -13.56 2.38
N SER A 33 18.54 -14.41 1.96
CA SER A 33 17.41 -13.94 1.15
C SER A 33 16.63 -12.86 1.90
N VAL A 34 16.08 -11.86 1.20
CA VAL A 34 15.33 -10.78 1.85
C VAL A 34 14.13 -11.31 2.65
N LEU A 35 13.54 -12.45 2.25
CA LEU A 35 12.50 -13.15 3.03
C LEU A 35 13.06 -13.82 4.30
N SER A 36 14.28 -14.37 4.25
CA SER A 36 14.96 -14.89 5.45
C SER A 36 15.24 -13.76 6.45
N ARG A 37 15.73 -12.61 5.96
CA ARG A 37 16.00 -11.42 6.77
C ARG A 37 14.73 -10.85 7.43
N LEU A 38 13.59 -10.89 6.72
CA LEU A 38 12.27 -10.52 7.26
C LEU A 38 11.88 -11.44 8.44
N LYS A 39 11.98 -12.76 8.25
CA LYS A 39 11.65 -13.79 9.26
C LYS A 39 12.54 -13.74 10.50
N GLU A 40 13.81 -13.40 10.32
CA GLU A 40 14.80 -13.28 11.39
C GLU A 40 14.71 -11.93 12.13
N ASN A 41 13.77 -11.06 11.76
CA ASN A 41 13.64 -9.69 12.24
C ASN A 41 14.97 -8.91 12.18
N ASP A 42 15.68 -8.99 11.05
CA ASP A 42 16.98 -8.34 10.85
C ASP A 42 16.90 -6.82 11.14
N PRO A 43 17.66 -6.28 12.11
CA PRO A 43 17.60 -4.87 12.49
C PRO A 43 18.06 -3.91 11.37
N THR A 44 18.76 -4.42 10.35
CA THR A 44 19.17 -3.63 9.17
C THR A 44 18.13 -3.63 8.05
N LEU A 45 17.02 -4.37 8.18
CA LEU A 45 15.96 -4.46 7.17
C LEU A 45 14.86 -3.43 7.42
N THR A 46 15.17 -2.15 7.24
CA THR A 46 14.18 -1.06 7.39
C THR A 46 13.27 -0.89 6.18
N ILE A 47 13.70 -1.34 4.99
CA ILE A 47 12.92 -1.29 3.75
C ILE A 47 12.80 -2.70 3.15
N PHE A 48 11.58 -3.22 3.10
CA PHE A 48 11.28 -4.51 2.49
C PHE A 48 10.82 -4.32 1.04
N ARG A 49 11.69 -4.65 0.06
CA ARG A 49 11.38 -4.54 -1.37
C ARG A 49 11.17 -5.89 -2.03
N GLN A 50 9.98 -6.12 -2.56
CA GLN A 50 9.66 -7.30 -3.39
C GLN A 50 8.73 -6.93 -4.56
N ASN A 51 8.90 -5.77 -5.17
CA ASN A 51 8.15 -5.38 -6.37
C ASN A 51 8.32 -6.41 -7.51
N ASN A 52 7.25 -6.67 -8.26
CA ASN A 52 7.21 -7.57 -9.43
C ASN A 52 7.68 -9.02 -9.18
N LYS A 53 7.66 -9.51 -7.93
CA LYS A 53 8.12 -10.87 -7.59
C LYS A 53 7.05 -11.95 -7.71
N ARG A 54 5.79 -11.55 -7.92
CA ARG A 54 4.63 -12.45 -8.04
C ARG A 54 4.48 -13.36 -6.82
N ILE A 55 4.59 -12.79 -5.62
CA ILE A 55 4.58 -13.53 -4.34
C ILE A 55 3.34 -14.45 -4.22
N GLY A 56 2.19 -14.06 -4.79
CA GLY A 56 0.96 -14.86 -4.82
C GLY A 56 0.85 -15.95 -5.90
N ARG A 57 1.83 -16.07 -6.82
CA ARG A 57 1.70 -16.87 -8.06
C ARG A 57 2.55 -18.14 -8.02
N GLY A 58 1.91 -19.28 -7.76
CA GLY A 58 2.53 -20.61 -7.84
C GLY A 58 1.58 -21.65 -8.42
N LYS A 59 2.12 -22.69 -9.06
CA LYS A 59 1.33 -23.79 -9.66
C LYS A 59 0.65 -24.73 -8.65
N CYS A 60 0.94 -24.57 -7.34
CA CYS A 60 0.73 -25.62 -6.33
C CYS A 60 -0.08 -25.17 -5.10
N GLY A 61 -0.69 -23.99 -5.11
CA GLY A 61 -1.43 -23.46 -3.97
C GLY A 61 -2.93 -23.30 -4.25
N GLY A 62 -3.76 -24.10 -3.58
CA GLY A 62 -5.17 -23.76 -3.32
C GLY A 62 -5.26 -22.54 -2.38
N GLU A 63 -6.41 -22.27 -1.76
CA GLU A 63 -6.60 -21.07 -0.92
C GLU A 63 -5.54 -20.91 0.19
N ASN A 64 -5.05 -22.02 0.75
CA ASN A 64 -3.99 -22.07 1.76
C ASN A 64 -2.61 -22.36 1.15
N ASP A 65 -1.97 -21.42 0.45
CA ASP A 65 -0.54 -21.54 0.08
C ASP A 65 0.32 -21.25 1.32
N PRO A 66 1.04 -22.24 1.90
CA PRO A 66 1.74 -22.03 3.16
C PRO A 66 2.79 -20.93 3.10
N ARG A 67 3.33 -20.65 1.90
CA ARG A 67 4.35 -19.62 1.67
C ARG A 67 3.77 -18.20 1.76
N LEU A 68 2.48 -18.03 1.47
CA LEU A 68 1.78 -16.75 1.65
C LEU A 68 1.44 -16.53 3.12
N VAL A 69 0.94 -17.57 3.80
CA VAL A 69 0.66 -17.52 5.24
C VAL A 69 1.94 -17.21 6.03
N GLU A 70 3.03 -17.93 5.72
CA GLU A 70 4.34 -17.70 6.33
C GLU A 70 4.91 -16.30 5.98
N PHE A 71 4.66 -15.81 4.76
CA PHE A 71 5.04 -14.44 4.37
C PHE A 71 4.28 -13.37 5.17
N PHE A 72 2.96 -13.48 5.28
CA PHE A 72 2.16 -12.51 6.02
C PHE A 72 2.44 -12.55 7.52
N HIS A 73 2.66 -13.74 8.09
CA HIS A 73 3.09 -13.88 9.48
C HIS A 73 4.48 -13.26 9.73
N ALA A 74 5.43 -13.50 8.83
CA ALA A 74 6.76 -12.87 8.90
C ALA A 74 6.72 -11.36 8.69
N LEU A 75 5.74 -10.83 7.95
CA LEU A 75 5.50 -9.40 7.84
C LEU A 75 4.93 -8.85 9.15
N SER A 76 3.78 -9.37 9.62
CA SER A 76 3.08 -8.86 10.82
C SER A 76 3.88 -8.93 12.12
N SER A 77 4.86 -9.84 12.21
CA SER A 77 5.74 -10.00 13.38
C SER A 77 7.02 -9.18 13.30
N ASN A 78 7.31 -8.54 12.16
CA ASN A 78 8.53 -7.76 12.00
C ASN A 78 8.38 -6.37 12.67
N THR A 79 9.41 -5.93 13.40
CA THR A 79 9.40 -4.65 14.13
C THR A 79 10.33 -3.60 13.53
N ASN A 80 11.07 -3.95 12.49
CA ASN A 80 12.16 -3.15 11.94
C ASN A 80 11.83 -2.57 10.56
N VAL A 81 10.97 -3.24 9.78
CA VAL A 81 10.49 -2.75 8.49
C VAL A 81 9.59 -1.53 8.71
N ILE A 82 9.99 -0.40 8.15
CA ILE A 82 9.23 0.86 8.16
C ILE A 82 8.54 1.09 6.81
N LYS A 83 9.14 0.59 5.72
CA LYS A 83 8.65 0.75 4.34
C LYS A 83 8.55 -0.59 3.63
N ALA A 84 7.36 -0.92 3.13
CA ALA A 84 7.10 -2.12 2.34
C ALA A 84 6.76 -1.76 0.89
N GLU A 85 7.62 -2.17 -0.05
CA GLU A 85 7.42 -1.99 -1.48
C GLU A 85 7.03 -3.34 -2.12
N LEU A 86 5.74 -3.49 -2.42
CA LEU A 86 5.09 -4.74 -2.80
C LEU A 86 4.21 -4.61 -4.05
N GLY A 87 4.46 -3.63 -4.90
CA GLY A 87 3.74 -3.42 -6.16
C GLY A 87 4.02 -4.49 -7.23
N GLY A 88 3.07 -4.70 -8.14
CA GLY A 88 3.23 -5.66 -9.25
C GLY A 88 3.26 -7.14 -8.83
N ASN A 89 2.74 -7.48 -7.65
CA ASN A 89 2.74 -8.86 -7.13
C ASN A 89 1.48 -9.67 -7.42
N PHE A 90 0.45 -9.02 -7.98
CA PHE A 90 -0.79 -9.67 -8.43
C PHE A 90 -1.51 -10.43 -7.30
N PHE A 91 -1.63 -9.81 -6.12
CA PHE A 91 -2.27 -10.43 -4.95
C PHE A 91 -3.73 -10.85 -5.19
N GLY A 92 -4.47 -10.17 -6.08
CA GLY A 92 -5.82 -10.56 -6.50
C GLY A 92 -5.91 -11.62 -7.62
N HIS A 93 -4.80 -12.11 -8.18
CA HIS A 93 -4.82 -12.91 -9.42
C HIS A 93 -5.25 -14.38 -9.21
N THR A 94 -6.57 -14.63 -9.24
CA THR A 94 -7.20 -15.86 -9.76
C THR A 94 -8.64 -15.57 -10.24
N ARG A 95 -8.81 -14.51 -11.05
CA ARG A 95 -10.02 -13.65 -11.07
C ARG A 95 -10.10 -12.88 -9.76
N ILE A 96 -10.24 -11.56 -9.85
CA ILE A 96 -10.26 -10.60 -8.72
C ILE A 96 -11.31 -10.99 -7.64
N TYR A 97 -12.35 -11.72 -8.04
CA TYR A 97 -13.46 -12.16 -7.20
C TYR A 97 -13.29 -13.56 -6.58
N SER A 98 -12.21 -14.30 -6.84
CA SER A 98 -12.00 -15.64 -6.27
C SER A 98 -11.84 -15.59 -4.75
N ALA A 99 -12.24 -16.66 -4.06
CA ALA A 99 -12.04 -16.80 -2.63
C ALA A 99 -10.55 -16.70 -2.25
N ARG A 100 -9.65 -17.37 -2.99
CA ARG A 100 -8.19 -17.20 -2.84
C ARG A 100 -7.74 -15.74 -2.97
N GLY A 101 -8.18 -15.03 -4.01
CA GLY A 101 -7.78 -13.63 -4.24
C GLY A 101 -8.25 -12.70 -3.12
N ARG A 102 -9.47 -12.92 -2.60
CA ARG A 102 -9.99 -12.20 -1.42
C ARG A 102 -9.19 -12.53 -0.17
N LEU A 103 -9.00 -13.82 0.15
CA LEU A 103 -8.26 -14.24 1.35
C LEU A 103 -6.86 -13.63 1.44
N ILE A 104 -6.14 -13.54 0.32
CA ILE A 104 -4.82 -12.88 0.25
C ILE A 104 -4.91 -11.38 0.55
N GLN A 105 -5.94 -10.69 0.02
CA GLN A 105 -6.21 -9.29 0.33
C GLN A 105 -6.63 -9.09 1.81
N GLU A 106 -7.32 -10.07 2.41
CA GLU A 106 -7.63 -10.06 3.86
C GLU A 106 -6.38 -10.17 4.71
N GLN A 107 -5.58 -11.20 4.47
CA GLN A 107 -4.38 -11.50 5.27
C GLN A 107 -3.36 -10.36 5.16
N PHE A 108 -3.28 -9.69 4.00
CA PHE A 108 -2.50 -8.46 3.88
C PHE A 108 -3.09 -7.35 4.76
N ALA A 109 -4.37 -7.01 4.63
CA ALA A 109 -4.96 -5.93 5.42
C ALA A 109 -4.84 -6.21 6.93
N GLN A 110 -5.12 -7.43 7.37
CA GLN A 110 -4.95 -7.87 8.76
C GLN A 110 -3.49 -7.78 9.24
N SER A 111 -2.51 -8.11 8.39
CA SER A 111 -1.09 -7.97 8.76
C SER A 111 -0.65 -6.51 8.92
N LEU A 112 -1.40 -5.54 8.38
CA LEU A 112 -1.20 -4.11 8.60
C LEU A 112 -1.95 -3.56 9.82
N ALA A 113 -3.13 -4.10 10.15
CA ALA A 113 -4.07 -3.52 11.12
C ALA A 113 -3.43 -3.17 12.49
N HIS A 114 -2.51 -3.99 12.98
CA HIS A 114 -1.76 -3.74 14.22
C HIS A 114 -0.23 -3.76 14.01
N HIS A 115 0.25 -3.43 12.81
CA HIS A 115 1.67 -3.53 12.50
C HIS A 115 2.51 -2.50 13.28
N PRO A 116 3.53 -2.93 14.05
CA PRO A 116 4.21 -2.06 15.03
C PRO A 116 5.08 -0.95 14.42
N SER A 117 5.65 -1.15 13.22
CA SER A 117 6.67 -0.25 12.64
C SER A 117 6.40 0.29 11.24
N ILE A 118 5.49 -0.29 10.45
CA ILE A 118 5.32 0.10 9.05
C ILE A 118 4.61 1.46 8.95
N CYS A 119 5.31 2.44 8.37
CA CYS A 119 4.79 3.77 8.08
C CYS A 119 4.47 3.98 6.59
N GLU A 120 5.04 3.19 5.67
CA GLU A 120 4.79 3.33 4.24
C GLU A 120 4.54 1.97 3.55
N VAL A 121 3.44 1.85 2.80
CA VAL A 121 3.07 0.66 2.04
C VAL A 121 2.78 1.02 0.59
N TYR A 122 3.50 0.37 -0.34
CA TYR A 122 3.30 0.54 -1.78
C TYR A 122 2.77 -0.75 -2.40
N LEU A 123 1.52 -0.70 -2.86
CA LEU A 123 0.74 -1.82 -3.40
C LEU A 123 0.19 -1.52 -4.79
N TRP A 124 0.85 -0.65 -5.55
CA TRP A 124 0.48 -0.37 -6.93
C TRP A 124 0.40 -1.65 -7.80
N ASN A 125 -0.58 -1.74 -8.70
CA ASN A 125 -0.73 -2.86 -9.65
C ASN A 125 -0.74 -4.27 -8.99
N ASN A 126 -1.70 -4.53 -8.11
CA ASN A 126 -1.81 -5.79 -7.36
C ASN A 126 -3.16 -6.53 -7.53
N ASP A 127 -3.99 -6.12 -8.48
CA ASP A 127 -5.35 -6.62 -8.67
C ASP A 127 -6.25 -6.46 -7.41
N ILE A 128 -5.99 -5.44 -6.58
CA ILE A 128 -6.76 -5.18 -5.36
C ILE A 128 -8.18 -4.75 -5.75
N SER A 129 -9.16 -5.52 -5.27
CA SER A 129 -10.58 -5.38 -5.53
C SER A 129 -11.24 -4.31 -4.65
N CYS A 130 -12.50 -3.94 -4.97
CA CYS A 130 -13.33 -3.17 -4.03
C CYS A 130 -13.51 -3.90 -2.68
N TRP A 131 -13.52 -5.24 -2.68
CA TRP A 131 -13.57 -6.03 -1.46
C TRP A 131 -12.25 -5.90 -0.65
N GLY A 132 -11.11 -5.90 -1.33
CA GLY A 132 -9.80 -5.71 -0.68
C GLY A 132 -9.65 -4.31 -0.11
N ALA A 133 -10.09 -3.29 -0.84
CA ALA A 133 -10.19 -1.92 -0.33
C ALA A 133 -11.06 -1.82 0.94
N LYS A 134 -12.15 -2.59 1.06
CA LYS A 134 -12.94 -2.67 2.30
C LYS A 134 -12.17 -3.30 3.47
N GLN A 135 -11.26 -4.25 3.22
CA GLN A 135 -10.42 -4.80 4.31
C GLN A 135 -9.29 -3.83 4.68
N PHE A 136 -8.64 -3.19 3.69
CA PHE A 136 -7.68 -2.12 3.98
C PHE A 136 -8.32 -0.95 4.74
N ALA A 137 -9.58 -0.61 4.43
CA ALA A 137 -10.35 0.37 5.20
C ALA A 137 -10.53 -0.03 6.68
N LYS A 138 -10.89 -1.28 6.98
CA LYS A 138 -10.95 -1.77 8.37
C LYS A 138 -9.59 -1.70 9.06
N ALA A 139 -8.54 -2.19 8.39
CA ALA A 139 -7.18 -2.16 8.91
C ALA A 139 -6.70 -0.72 9.18
N LEU A 140 -7.09 0.25 8.36
CA LEU A 140 -6.81 1.67 8.60
C LEU A 140 -7.54 2.22 9.84
N CYS A 141 -8.75 1.77 10.16
CA CYS A 141 -9.43 2.19 11.40
C CYS A 141 -8.71 1.72 12.67
N GLU A 142 -7.93 0.63 12.58
CA GLU A 142 -7.21 0.02 13.70
C GLU A 142 -5.72 0.40 13.74
N ASN A 143 -5.14 0.78 12.61
CA ASN A 143 -3.71 1.04 12.47
C ASN A 143 -3.33 2.47 12.93
N THR A 144 -2.30 2.54 13.77
CA THR A 144 -1.77 3.78 14.37
C THR A 144 -0.35 4.14 13.90
N THR A 145 0.15 3.52 12.83
CA THR A 145 1.56 3.62 12.38
C THR A 145 1.71 4.05 10.92
N LEU A 146 0.76 3.69 10.06
CA LEU A 146 0.78 3.85 8.62
C LEU A 146 0.49 5.30 8.20
N LYS A 147 1.50 5.96 7.64
CA LYS A 147 1.41 7.34 7.14
C LYS A 147 1.14 7.41 5.64
N LYS A 148 1.61 6.43 4.86
CA LYS A 148 1.45 6.41 3.40
C LYS A 148 0.95 5.08 2.88
N LEU A 149 -0.13 5.10 2.10
CA LEU A 149 -0.69 3.93 1.45
C LEU A 149 -0.89 4.20 -0.05
N ASP A 150 -0.17 3.47 -0.88
CA ASP A 150 -0.30 3.52 -2.34
C ASP A 150 -1.04 2.28 -2.87
N LEU A 151 -2.29 2.50 -3.31
CA LEU A 151 -3.19 1.53 -3.92
C LEU A 151 -3.44 1.86 -5.40
N SER A 152 -2.55 2.60 -6.07
CA SER A 152 -2.72 2.98 -7.48
C SER A 152 -2.73 1.78 -8.44
N MET A 153 -3.31 1.96 -9.63
CA MET A 153 -3.38 0.96 -10.70
C MET A 153 -4.01 -0.38 -10.24
N ASN A 154 -5.02 -0.33 -9.36
CA ASN A 154 -5.77 -1.49 -8.89
C ASN A 154 -7.23 -1.46 -9.42
N ASN A 155 -8.10 -2.34 -8.91
CA ASN A 155 -9.51 -2.50 -9.32
C ASN A 155 -10.48 -2.05 -8.21
N ILE A 156 -10.18 -0.93 -7.57
CA ILE A 156 -11.03 -0.33 -6.53
C ILE A 156 -12.17 0.43 -7.22
N CYS A 157 -13.41 0.06 -6.90
CA CYS A 157 -14.64 0.75 -7.33
C CYS A 157 -15.25 1.61 -6.22
N ASP A 158 -16.38 2.26 -6.51
CA ASP A 158 -17.06 3.23 -5.63
C ASP A 158 -17.29 2.71 -4.20
N GLU A 159 -17.67 1.44 -4.02
CA GLU A 159 -17.87 0.86 -2.69
C GLU A 159 -16.57 0.73 -1.88
N GLY A 160 -15.44 0.49 -2.56
CA GLY A 160 -14.13 0.42 -1.93
C GLY A 160 -13.60 1.82 -1.62
N ALA A 161 -13.85 2.77 -2.53
CA ALA A 161 -13.55 4.19 -2.33
C ALA A 161 -14.31 4.77 -1.13
N LEU A 162 -15.61 4.51 -1.01
CA LEU A 162 -16.44 4.92 0.13
C LEU A 162 -15.95 4.34 1.46
N ALA A 163 -15.56 3.05 1.48
CA ALA A 163 -14.99 2.44 2.67
C ALA A 163 -13.66 3.08 3.08
N LEU A 164 -12.76 3.34 2.13
CA LEU A 164 -11.49 4.03 2.39
C LEU A 164 -11.70 5.48 2.84
N ALA A 165 -12.67 6.21 2.27
CA ALA A 165 -13.02 7.55 2.71
C ALA A 165 -13.52 7.56 4.16
N ASN A 166 -14.43 6.64 4.51
CA ASN A 166 -14.91 6.50 5.89
C ASN A 166 -13.79 6.08 6.86
N ALA A 167 -12.83 5.25 6.43
CA ALA A 167 -11.66 4.93 7.24
C ALA A 167 -10.76 6.15 7.46
N MET A 168 -10.53 6.99 6.44
CA MET A 168 -9.82 8.27 6.60
C MET A 168 -10.52 9.19 7.61
N LYS A 169 -11.85 9.19 7.68
CA LYS A 169 -12.61 10.01 8.66
C LYS A 169 -12.22 9.71 10.12
N HIS A 170 -11.82 8.48 10.43
CA HIS A 170 -11.52 8.02 11.78
C HIS A 170 -10.04 7.77 12.05
N ASN A 171 -9.26 7.46 11.02
CA ASN A 171 -7.82 7.26 11.14
C ASN A 171 -7.09 8.61 11.35
N THR A 172 -6.22 8.65 12.36
CA THR A 172 -5.50 9.86 12.81
C THR A 172 -4.00 9.85 12.47
N THR A 173 -3.57 9.00 11.54
CA THR A 173 -2.13 8.72 11.28
C THR A 173 -1.76 8.70 9.80
N LEU A 174 -2.71 8.38 8.92
CA LEU A 174 -2.57 8.39 7.48
C LEU A 174 -2.48 9.83 6.97
N GLU A 175 -1.38 10.12 6.28
CA GLU A 175 -1.06 11.43 5.70
C GLU A 175 -1.22 11.41 4.17
N GLU A 176 -0.90 10.28 3.51
CA GLU A 176 -0.94 10.14 2.06
C GLU A 176 -1.70 8.88 1.61
N LEU A 177 -2.72 9.05 0.77
CA LEU A 177 -3.42 7.96 0.09
C LEU A 177 -3.35 8.15 -1.43
N ASN A 178 -2.86 7.14 -2.15
CA ASN A 178 -2.83 7.13 -3.61
C ASN A 178 -3.77 6.07 -4.20
N LEU A 179 -4.73 6.51 -4.99
CA LEU A 179 -5.76 5.72 -5.67
C LEU A 179 -5.77 5.99 -7.19
N TYR A 180 -4.72 6.58 -7.74
CA TYR A 180 -4.58 6.83 -9.18
C TYR A 180 -4.86 5.57 -10.01
N GLY A 181 -5.57 5.67 -11.15
CA GLY A 181 -5.70 4.55 -12.11
C GLY A 181 -6.65 3.41 -11.70
N ASN A 182 -7.56 3.64 -10.75
CA ASN A 182 -8.55 2.66 -10.29
C ASN A 182 -9.88 2.71 -11.10
N ASP A 183 -10.91 1.99 -10.64
CA ASP A 183 -12.26 1.90 -11.22
C ASP A 183 -13.28 2.79 -10.47
N ILE A 184 -12.84 3.92 -9.91
CA ILE A 184 -13.68 4.82 -9.11
C ILE A 184 -14.44 5.77 -10.05
N SER A 185 -15.74 5.95 -9.83
CA SER A 185 -16.59 6.88 -10.59
C SER A 185 -16.75 8.23 -9.86
N PRO A 186 -17.47 9.21 -10.43
CA PRO A 186 -17.78 10.47 -9.75
C PRO A 186 -18.40 10.29 -8.36
N VAL A 187 -19.16 9.19 -8.14
CA VAL A 187 -19.80 8.87 -6.85
C VAL A 187 -18.77 8.55 -5.78
N GLY A 188 -17.84 7.63 -6.04
CA GLY A 188 -16.76 7.29 -5.10
C GLY A 188 -15.77 8.45 -4.88
N CYS A 189 -15.55 9.29 -5.90
CA CYS A 189 -14.72 10.49 -5.76
C CYS A 189 -15.38 11.53 -4.83
N LYS A 190 -16.71 11.70 -4.93
CA LYS A 190 -17.47 12.60 -4.04
C LYS A 190 -17.39 12.19 -2.58
N ALA A 191 -17.35 10.89 -2.26
CA ALA A 191 -17.24 10.41 -0.88
C ALA A 191 -15.99 10.95 -0.16
N PHE A 192 -14.84 11.01 -0.84
CA PHE A 192 -13.63 11.62 -0.28
C PHE A 192 -13.78 13.14 -0.08
N VAL A 193 -14.40 13.84 -1.02
CA VAL A 193 -14.67 15.29 -0.87
C VAL A 193 -15.59 15.56 0.32
N ASP A 194 -16.64 14.77 0.49
CA ASP A 194 -17.61 14.94 1.58
C ASP A 194 -16.95 14.68 2.96
N VAL A 195 -16.12 13.63 3.07
CA VAL A 195 -15.35 13.33 4.31
C VAL A 195 -14.34 14.42 4.63
N LEU A 196 -13.56 14.88 3.65
CA LEU A 196 -12.60 15.96 3.88
C LEU A 196 -13.33 17.27 4.26
N ARG A 197 -14.51 17.54 3.69
CA ARG A 197 -15.35 18.69 4.05
C ARG A 197 -15.95 18.64 5.45
N SER A 198 -16.14 17.46 6.05
CA SER A 198 -16.61 17.39 7.43
C SER A 198 -15.53 17.79 8.45
N LYS A 199 -14.27 17.92 8.01
CA LYS A 199 -13.09 18.30 8.82
C LYS A 199 -12.78 17.34 9.98
N GLU A 200 -13.39 16.16 9.99
CA GLU A 200 -13.12 15.11 10.98
C GLU A 200 -11.77 14.42 10.71
N ASN A 201 -11.33 14.33 9.45
CA ASN A 201 -9.94 14.01 9.14
C ASN A 201 -9.09 15.29 9.21
N VAL A 202 -8.05 15.26 10.05
CA VAL A 202 -7.10 16.37 10.27
C VAL A 202 -5.65 16.02 9.90
N THR A 203 -5.42 14.83 9.32
CA THR A 203 -4.06 14.29 9.05
C THR A 203 -3.73 14.14 7.57
N ALA A 204 -4.73 14.06 6.69
CA ALA A 204 -4.51 13.91 5.26
C ALA A 204 -3.79 15.14 4.69
N LYS A 205 -2.56 14.93 4.22
CA LYS A 205 -1.74 15.91 3.50
C LYS A 205 -1.84 15.73 1.99
N LYS A 206 -2.17 14.52 1.52
CA LYS A 206 -2.27 14.21 0.09
C LYS A 206 -3.26 13.08 -0.19
N LEU A 207 -4.16 13.33 -1.13
CA LEU A 207 -5.06 12.31 -1.67
C LEU A 207 -5.03 12.39 -3.20
N ASN A 208 -4.51 11.35 -3.85
CA ASN A 208 -4.49 11.26 -5.31
C ASN A 208 -5.58 10.30 -5.78
N ILE A 209 -6.60 10.84 -6.46
CA ILE A 209 -7.64 10.06 -7.14
C ILE A 209 -7.64 10.29 -8.66
N GLY A 210 -6.52 10.72 -9.24
CA GLY A 210 -6.36 10.99 -10.67
C GLY A 210 -6.53 9.75 -11.58
N GLY A 211 -6.72 9.99 -12.87
CA GLY A 211 -6.62 8.95 -13.90
C GLY A 211 -7.56 7.73 -13.77
N GLN A 212 -8.72 7.86 -13.10
CA GLN A 212 -9.65 6.74 -12.95
C GLN A 212 -10.14 6.24 -14.30
N ARG A 213 -10.18 4.91 -14.49
CA ARG A 213 -10.61 4.25 -15.74
C ARG A 213 -12.09 4.48 -16.08
N ARG A 214 -12.89 4.95 -15.12
CA ARG A 214 -14.31 5.32 -15.29
C ARG A 214 -14.55 6.84 -15.37
N LEU A 215 -13.51 7.67 -15.37
CA LEU A 215 -13.60 9.12 -15.56
C LEU A 215 -13.06 9.51 -16.95
N LEU A 216 -13.97 9.73 -17.90
CA LEU A 216 -13.64 10.21 -19.24
C LEU A 216 -13.43 11.73 -19.23
N GLY A 217 -12.19 12.16 -18.98
CA GLY A 217 -11.77 13.57 -19.06
C GLY A 217 -11.89 14.34 -17.74
N PHE A 218 -10.99 15.33 -17.58
CA PHE A 218 -10.88 16.31 -16.49
C PHE A 218 -11.45 15.91 -15.11
N ASN A 219 -10.55 15.44 -14.24
CA ASN A 219 -10.89 15.09 -12.86
C ASN A 219 -11.14 16.33 -11.98
N LYS A 220 -12.34 16.92 -12.09
CA LYS A 220 -12.81 18.02 -11.21
C LYS A 220 -12.51 17.76 -9.74
N TYR A 221 -12.67 16.51 -9.29
CA TYR A 221 -12.48 16.13 -7.90
C TYR A 221 -11.03 16.30 -7.42
N GLU A 222 -10.04 16.25 -8.30
CA GLU A 222 -8.62 16.43 -7.92
C GLU A 222 -8.34 17.88 -7.50
N SER A 223 -8.82 18.86 -8.27
CA SER A 223 -8.70 20.28 -7.91
C SER A 223 -9.58 20.64 -6.70
N GLU A 224 -10.73 19.98 -6.53
CA GLU A 224 -11.61 20.13 -5.37
C GLU A 224 -10.98 19.56 -4.09
N ILE A 225 -10.40 18.36 -4.13
CA ILE A 225 -9.70 17.70 -3.00
C ILE A 225 -8.47 18.49 -2.59
N ASN A 226 -7.62 18.89 -3.54
CA ASN A 226 -6.41 19.67 -3.24
C ASN A 226 -6.76 20.99 -2.55
N ALA A 227 -7.87 21.63 -2.93
CA ALA A 227 -8.35 22.84 -2.28
C ALA A 227 -8.87 22.60 -0.85
N VAL A 228 -9.61 21.51 -0.62
CA VAL A 228 -10.13 21.17 0.73
C VAL A 228 -8.98 20.78 1.67
N ILE A 229 -8.02 19.96 1.22
CA ILE A 229 -6.83 19.60 2.02
C ILE A 229 -6.02 20.85 2.39
N ALA A 230 -5.81 21.78 1.45
CA ALA A 230 -5.14 23.04 1.74
C ALA A 230 -5.89 23.88 2.79
N SER A 231 -7.23 23.92 2.75
CA SER A 231 -8.05 24.60 3.77
C SER A 231 -7.87 24.00 5.16
N ILE A 232 -7.93 22.66 5.28
CA ILE A 232 -7.74 21.95 6.55
C ILE A 232 -6.35 22.25 7.13
N HIS A 233 -5.31 22.23 6.29
CA HIS A 233 -3.95 22.49 6.72
C HIS A 233 -3.76 23.94 7.20
N VAL A 234 -4.26 24.93 6.45
CA VAL A 234 -4.20 26.35 6.85
C VAL A 234 -4.96 26.62 8.15
N GLU A 235 -6.17 26.09 8.30
CA GLU A 235 -6.95 26.25 9.54
C GLU A 235 -6.21 25.67 10.75
N ARG A 236 -5.58 24.50 10.58
CA ARG A 236 -4.76 23.88 11.64
C ARG A 236 -3.54 24.74 12.01
N LEU A 237 -2.84 25.29 11.03
CA LEU A 237 -1.69 26.17 11.26
C LEU A 237 -2.10 27.42 12.04
N ILE A 238 -3.21 28.07 11.65
CA ILE A 238 -3.79 29.22 12.37
C ILE A 238 -4.14 28.86 13.82
N ILE A 239 -4.73 27.69 14.07
CA ILE A 239 -5.07 27.21 15.44
C ILE A 239 -3.82 27.01 16.31
N HIS A 240 -2.69 26.60 15.73
CA HIS A 240 -1.43 26.39 16.45
C HIS A 240 -0.50 27.61 16.47
N GLY A 241 -0.91 28.76 15.92
CA GLY A 241 -0.05 29.96 15.82
C GLY A 241 1.11 29.82 14.81
N GLU A 242 1.06 28.82 13.94
CA GLU A 242 2.05 28.61 12.88
C GLU A 242 1.63 29.38 11.61
N LEU A 243 2.58 30.08 10.98
CA LEU A 243 2.32 30.78 9.72
C LEU A 243 2.37 29.80 8.53
N PRO A 244 1.33 29.74 7.68
CA PRO A 244 1.39 28.93 6.46
C PRO A 244 2.46 29.41 5.48
N ASN A 245 3.20 28.46 4.90
CA ASN A 245 3.97 28.72 3.69
C ASN A 245 3.01 28.82 2.50
N TRP A 246 2.59 30.04 2.18
CA TRP A 246 1.58 30.33 1.16
C TRP A 246 1.99 29.93 -0.26
N ASP A 247 3.28 29.84 -0.56
CA ASP A 247 3.80 29.38 -1.86
C ASP A 247 3.43 27.92 -2.15
N LEU A 248 3.18 27.12 -1.11
CA LEU A 248 2.71 25.74 -1.23
C LEU A 248 1.19 25.64 -1.48
N TYR A 249 0.42 26.72 -1.26
CA TYR A 249 -1.05 26.71 -1.26
C TYR A 249 -1.71 27.89 -2.00
N PRO A 250 -1.30 28.25 -3.23
CA PRO A 250 -1.80 29.43 -3.96
C PRO A 250 -3.33 29.41 -4.20
N ALA A 251 -3.94 28.23 -4.32
CA ALA A 251 -5.39 28.08 -4.52
C ALA A 251 -6.23 28.25 -3.24
N ALA A 252 -5.60 28.17 -2.06
CA ALA A 252 -6.21 28.50 -0.77
C ALA A 252 -6.03 30.01 -0.50
N PHE A 253 -4.82 30.55 -0.74
CA PHE A 253 -4.53 31.98 -0.68
C PHE A 253 -5.53 32.81 -1.50
N CYS A 254 -5.74 32.48 -2.78
CA CYS A 254 -6.71 33.18 -3.63
C CYS A 254 -8.15 33.15 -3.09
N ARG A 255 -8.56 32.08 -2.39
CA ARG A 255 -9.92 31.94 -1.84
C ARG A 255 -10.11 32.70 -0.53
N MET A 256 -9.10 32.73 0.35
CA MET A 256 -9.13 33.58 1.54
C MET A 256 -9.09 35.06 1.17
N ALA A 257 -8.22 35.45 0.23
CA ALA A 257 -8.15 36.81 -0.31
C ALA A 257 -9.44 37.28 -1.01
N SER A 258 -10.30 36.36 -1.48
CA SER A 258 -11.60 36.70 -2.06
C SER A 258 -12.76 36.82 -1.05
N CYS A 259 -12.60 36.35 0.19
CA CYS A 259 -13.67 36.35 1.20
C CYS A 259 -13.51 37.44 2.26
N CYS A 260 -12.29 37.92 2.51
CA CYS A 260 -11.99 39.09 3.33
C CYS A 260 -10.81 39.83 2.71
N THR A 261 -10.73 41.15 2.91
CA THR A 261 -9.46 41.89 2.71
C THR A 261 -8.35 41.21 3.51
N LEU A 262 -7.17 41.06 2.92
CA LEU A 262 -6.03 40.36 3.56
C LEU A 262 -5.70 40.92 4.95
N ASP A 263 -5.86 42.24 5.13
CA ASP A 263 -5.73 42.91 6.42
C ASP A 263 -6.64 42.30 7.49
N SER A 264 -7.89 41.94 7.20
CA SER A 264 -8.81 41.39 8.20
C SER A 264 -8.34 40.04 8.74
N VAL A 265 -7.74 39.19 7.91
CA VAL A 265 -7.22 37.88 8.34
C VAL A 265 -5.90 38.06 9.08
N TYR A 266 -5.01 38.94 8.61
CA TYR A 266 -3.78 39.28 9.33
C TYR A 266 -4.07 39.92 10.69
N THR A 267 -5.04 40.84 10.78
CA THR A 267 -5.47 41.47 12.03
C THR A 267 -6.09 40.44 12.96
N LEU A 268 -6.98 39.55 12.49
CA LEU A 268 -7.56 38.50 13.34
C LEU A 268 -6.52 37.51 13.88
N VAL A 269 -5.49 37.19 13.09
CA VAL A 269 -4.36 36.34 13.53
C VAL A 269 -3.46 37.09 14.52
N ARG A 270 -3.23 38.39 14.32
CA ARG A 270 -2.37 39.22 15.17
C ARG A 270 -3.03 39.56 16.51
N GLU A 271 -4.27 40.04 16.50
CA GLU A 271 -5.08 40.27 17.71
C GLU A 271 -5.20 39.01 18.56
N ARG A 272 -5.29 37.83 17.93
CA ARG A 272 -5.35 36.56 18.66
C ARG A 272 -3.99 36.07 19.15
N ALA A 273 -2.89 36.41 18.48
CA ALA A 273 -1.54 36.16 19.00
C ALA A 273 -1.24 37.07 20.21
N ASP A 274 -1.66 38.33 20.16
CA ASP A 274 -1.49 39.30 21.25
C ASP A 274 -2.40 38.98 22.47
N LEU A 275 -3.48 38.21 22.27
CA LEU A 275 -4.38 37.71 23.33
C LEU A 275 -3.91 36.41 24.02
N ILE A 276 -2.84 35.76 23.55
CA ILE A 276 -2.29 34.51 24.12
C ILE A 276 -0.89 34.77 24.73
N GLY A 277 -0.68 36.00 25.24
CA GLY A 277 0.50 36.39 26.02
C GLY A 277 0.55 35.75 27.40
#